data_AF-A0A7W0EZS9-F1
#
_entry.id   AF-A0A7W0EZS9-F1
#
_cell.length_a   1.000
_cell.length_b   1.000
_cell.length_c   1.000
_cell.angle_alpha   90.00
_cell.angle_beta   90.00
_cell.angle_gamma   90.00
#
_symmetry.space_group_name_H-M   'P 1'
#
loop_
_entity.id
_entity.type
_entity.pdbx_description
1 polymer ?
#
loop_
_entity_poly.entity_id
_entity_poly.type
_entity_poly.pdbx_seq_one_letter_code
_entity_poly.pdbx_strand_id
1 'polypeptide(L)'
;TGREIFAYIPSFVFGNLVNLADLNYTHHFYVDNTPNSQMRGKISTDTKDILVCGLGKGGKGYFALDITNVANFAPDTTETEIANNIGLWEFPGVSTAAGDINDMGYSYSAAHIVKSYLKVDGQNRWVVIFGNGYNSFNGNAVLFIVDALNGTLIKKIDTGVGGDNGLSTPVVIDKNNDFISDYVYAGDLKGNLWKFDLTGATTASWSVAFKEGTTPKPLFQALGQPITARPDVMWHPKDHGFLVVFGTGKYLHNTDRNDLSQQSVYGIWDYGDDEDDSEYLGSLDHSTGALTYPSGISLVKQEVYHTTSLNGEYYRTLTNNEIQWHEVVNGIEQDLPADTDLGQQKPNPVVHAGWYFDFPNADEYEGERVIKDVNIRDNKLFVLSFIPNISPCSGGGNSFFYIMDPNNGGRIDIPTIDINGDGKVDDDDLIQIGTDEEGNPIYASPTGKLNIGMLHAPKFIKIRDNLDKVIMSDSSGDIPVVDITGESLGMYYWIER
;
A
#
# COMPACT_ATOMS: atom_id res chain seq x y z
N THR A 1 15.08 -25.74 -7.95
CA THR A 1 15.93 -26.76 -7.28
C THR A 1 16.37 -26.36 -5.88
N GLY A 2 16.16 -25.12 -5.42
CA GLY A 2 16.59 -24.71 -4.06
C GLY A 2 18.10 -24.73 -3.85
N ARG A 3 18.88 -24.73 -4.94
CA ARG A 3 20.35 -24.73 -4.89
C ARG A 3 20.83 -23.33 -4.52
N GLU A 4 21.60 -23.23 -3.44
CA GLU A 4 22.28 -21.99 -3.03
C GLU A 4 23.26 -21.52 -4.13
N ILE A 5 23.27 -20.21 -4.41
CA ILE A 5 24.13 -19.58 -5.42
C ILE A 5 25.12 -18.62 -4.75
N PHE A 6 24.62 -17.71 -3.92
CA PHE A 6 25.42 -16.83 -3.09
C PHE A 6 24.57 -16.37 -1.88
N ALA A 7 25.23 -15.78 -0.89
CA ALA A 7 24.60 -15.08 0.22
C ALA A 7 25.25 -13.71 0.39
N TYR A 8 24.45 -12.69 0.73
CA TYR A 8 24.94 -11.35 1.06
C TYR A 8 24.57 -11.03 2.51
N ILE A 9 25.54 -10.51 3.26
CA ILE A 9 25.35 -10.09 4.65
C ILE A 9 25.62 -8.59 4.73
N PRO A 10 24.58 -7.76 4.93
CA PRO A 10 24.76 -6.32 5.05
C PRO A 10 25.63 -5.93 6.24
N SER A 11 26.41 -4.86 6.11
CA SER A 11 27.31 -4.41 7.20
C SER A 11 26.54 -4.04 8.47
N PHE A 12 25.31 -3.55 8.32
CA PHE A 12 24.39 -3.17 9.41
C PHE A 12 24.12 -4.28 10.42
N VAL A 13 24.14 -5.54 9.97
CA VAL A 13 23.76 -6.70 10.79
C VAL A 13 24.94 -7.61 11.12
N PHE A 14 26.10 -7.36 10.49
CA PHE A 14 27.29 -8.21 10.64
C PHE A 14 27.77 -8.31 12.10
N GLY A 15 27.74 -7.18 12.84
CA GLY A 15 28.10 -7.16 14.26
C GLY A 15 27.19 -8.00 15.15
N ASN A 16 25.95 -8.26 14.72
CA ASN A 16 24.96 -9.03 15.48
C ASN A 16 25.10 -10.54 15.26
N LEU A 17 25.95 -11.00 14.33
CA LEU A 17 26.15 -12.43 14.05
C LEU A 17 26.76 -13.18 15.25
N VAL A 18 27.50 -12.47 16.11
CA VAL A 18 28.03 -13.05 17.35
C VAL A 18 26.94 -13.63 18.26
N ASN A 19 25.72 -13.07 18.19
CA ASN A 19 24.59 -13.52 19.00
C ASN A 19 24.14 -14.94 18.63
N LEU A 20 24.39 -15.40 17.40
CA LEU A 20 24.03 -16.76 16.97
C LEU A 20 24.84 -17.85 17.69
N ALA A 21 25.97 -17.48 18.30
CA ALA A 21 26.78 -18.38 19.10
C ALA A 21 26.36 -18.44 20.59
N ASP A 22 25.40 -17.61 21.02
CA ASP A 22 24.90 -17.60 22.40
C ASP A 22 23.96 -18.79 22.66
N LEU A 23 24.24 -19.56 23.72
CA LEU A 23 23.40 -20.69 24.14
C LEU A 23 22.03 -20.25 24.66
N ASN A 24 21.89 -18.99 25.07
CA ASN A 24 20.63 -18.38 25.51
C ASN A 24 20.05 -17.45 24.42
N TYR A 25 20.39 -17.68 23.15
CA TYR A 25 19.89 -16.88 22.03
C TYR A 25 18.37 -16.73 22.07
N THR A 26 17.93 -15.47 22.13
CA THR A 26 16.56 -15.09 21.84
C THR A 26 16.50 -14.56 20.42
N HIS A 27 15.44 -14.90 19.67
CA HIS A 27 15.42 -14.63 18.24
C HIS A 27 15.61 -13.14 17.95
N HIS A 28 16.63 -12.85 17.15
CA HIS A 28 16.96 -11.53 16.64
C HIS A 28 16.81 -11.56 15.13
N PHE A 29 16.02 -10.63 14.60
CA PHE A 29 15.85 -10.47 13.16
C PHE A 29 17.12 -9.86 12.55
N TYR A 30 17.43 -10.22 11.30
CA TYR A 30 18.59 -9.70 10.56
C TYR A 30 18.11 -9.00 9.27
N VAL A 31 17.94 -9.74 8.18
CA VAL A 31 17.23 -9.27 6.99
C VAL A 31 15.86 -9.94 7.01
N ASP A 32 14.83 -9.17 7.38
CA ASP A 32 13.45 -9.67 7.57
C ASP A 32 12.46 -9.02 6.61
N ASN A 33 12.95 -8.29 5.60
CA ASN A 33 12.12 -7.72 4.55
C ASN A 33 12.24 -8.53 3.25
N THR A 34 11.22 -8.42 2.40
CA THR A 34 11.24 -9.02 1.06
C THR A 34 11.96 -8.05 0.10
N PRO A 35 12.98 -8.49 -0.64
CA PRO A 35 13.69 -7.62 -1.58
C PRO A 35 12.79 -7.23 -2.75
N ASN A 36 12.95 -5.99 -3.24
CA ASN A 36 12.44 -5.56 -4.52
C ASN A 36 13.55 -5.70 -5.56
N SER A 37 13.23 -6.21 -6.75
CA SER A 37 14.19 -6.30 -7.85
C SER A 37 13.56 -5.79 -9.14
N GLN A 38 14.33 -5.03 -9.93
CA GLN A 38 13.89 -4.56 -11.23
C GLN A 38 14.99 -4.68 -12.27
N MET A 39 14.58 -5.05 -13.48
CA MET A 39 15.45 -5.02 -14.66
C MET A 39 15.71 -3.54 -15.04
N ARG A 40 16.98 -3.21 -15.32
CA ARG A 40 17.44 -2.04 -16.10
C ARG A 40 17.82 -0.74 -15.41
N GLY A 41 18.66 -0.77 -14.37
CA GLY A 41 19.51 0.38 -14.09
C GLY A 41 20.51 0.60 -15.24
N LYS A 42 20.37 1.66 -16.03
CA LYS A 42 21.30 1.95 -17.14
C LYS A 42 22.51 2.75 -16.62
N ILE A 43 23.72 2.18 -16.71
CA ILE A 43 24.99 2.93 -16.69
C ILE A 43 25.49 2.97 -18.13
N SER A 44 25.41 4.12 -18.81
CA SER A 44 25.91 4.24 -20.18
C SER A 44 25.36 3.11 -21.10
N THR A 45 26.17 2.39 -21.87
CA THR A 45 25.71 1.30 -22.76
C THR A 45 25.24 0.03 -22.05
N ASP A 46 25.51 -0.12 -20.74
CA ASP A 46 25.29 -1.37 -20.01
C ASP A 46 24.08 -1.28 -19.07
N THR A 47 23.25 -2.30 -19.15
CA THR A 47 21.99 -2.43 -18.41
C THR A 47 22.22 -3.39 -17.24
N LYS A 48 21.95 -2.94 -16.01
CA LYS A 48 22.04 -3.76 -14.79
C LYS A 48 20.67 -4.19 -14.30
N ASP A 49 20.59 -5.38 -13.74
CA ASP A 49 19.46 -5.85 -12.95
C ASP A 49 19.78 -5.57 -11.48
N ILE A 50 18.94 -4.76 -10.84
CA ILE A 50 19.22 -4.25 -9.50
C ILE A 50 18.23 -4.87 -8.53
N LEU A 51 18.74 -5.38 -7.41
CA LEU A 51 17.97 -5.79 -6.25
C LEU A 51 18.20 -4.77 -5.14
N VAL A 52 17.14 -4.27 -4.52
CA VAL A 52 17.20 -3.41 -3.33
C VAL A 52 16.40 -4.05 -2.21
N CYS A 53 16.94 -4.05 -0.99
CA CYS A 53 16.24 -4.62 0.15
C CYS A 53 16.45 -3.79 1.42
N GLY A 54 15.38 -3.61 2.18
CA GLY A 54 15.44 -3.16 3.57
C GLY A 54 15.73 -4.31 4.52
N LEU A 55 15.95 -3.99 5.80
CA LEU A 55 16.26 -4.96 6.84
C LEU A 55 15.02 -5.35 7.67
N GLY A 56 13.91 -4.61 7.53
CA GLY A 56 12.71 -4.83 8.33
C GLY A 56 12.99 -4.66 9.82
N LYS A 57 12.69 -5.69 10.62
CA LYS A 57 12.96 -5.71 12.07
C LYS A 57 14.43 -5.75 12.45
N GLY A 58 15.31 -6.19 11.55
CA GLY A 58 16.70 -6.46 11.93
C GLY A 58 17.65 -5.27 11.82
N GLY A 59 17.21 -4.14 11.27
CA GLY A 59 18.04 -2.93 11.28
C GLY A 59 17.45 -1.73 10.55
N LYS A 60 18.26 -0.66 10.53
CA LYS A 60 17.92 0.62 9.91
C LYS A 60 18.81 0.85 8.69
N GLY A 61 18.22 0.78 7.50
CA GLY A 61 18.95 0.99 6.24
C GLY A 61 18.50 0.05 5.13
N TYR A 62 19.06 0.28 3.95
CA TYR A 62 18.82 -0.46 2.72
C TYR A 62 20.16 -0.83 2.08
N PHE A 63 20.17 -1.91 1.32
CA PHE A 63 21.31 -2.28 0.48
C PHE A 63 20.84 -2.57 -0.93
N ALA A 64 21.74 -2.41 -1.90
CA ALA A 64 21.50 -2.76 -3.28
C ALA A 64 22.60 -3.65 -3.86
N LEU A 65 22.16 -4.57 -4.71
CA LEU A 65 22.99 -5.58 -5.36
C LEU A 65 22.75 -5.56 -6.88
N ASP A 66 23.83 -5.76 -7.64
CA ASP A 66 23.79 -6.08 -9.06
C ASP A 66 23.59 -7.58 -9.22
N ILE A 67 22.40 -7.96 -9.68
CA ILE A 67 22.01 -9.35 -9.88
C ILE A 67 22.07 -9.79 -11.34
N THR A 68 22.63 -8.98 -12.24
CA THR A 68 22.60 -9.20 -13.70
C THR A 68 23.18 -10.57 -14.11
N ASN A 69 24.28 -10.98 -13.46
CA ASN A 69 25.04 -12.16 -13.85
C ASN A 69 25.05 -13.28 -12.81
N VAL A 70 24.16 -13.23 -11.81
CA VAL A 70 24.22 -14.19 -10.67
C VAL A 70 23.96 -15.64 -11.10
N ALA A 71 23.21 -15.85 -12.18
CA ALA A 71 22.97 -17.18 -12.73
C ALA A 71 24.23 -17.80 -13.37
N ASN A 72 25.25 -16.98 -13.68
CA ASN A 72 26.45 -17.39 -14.39
C ASN A 72 27.65 -17.69 -13.47
N PHE A 73 27.49 -17.55 -12.14
CA PHE A 73 28.56 -17.93 -11.23
C PHE A 73 28.85 -19.43 -11.32
N ALA A 74 30.12 -19.74 -11.55
CA ALA A 74 30.61 -21.10 -11.54
C ALA A 74 30.68 -21.61 -10.09
N PRO A 75 30.60 -22.94 -9.87
CA PRO A 75 30.72 -23.50 -8.53
C PRO A 75 32.02 -23.14 -7.78
N ASP A 76 33.07 -22.72 -8.50
CA ASP A 76 34.37 -22.32 -7.98
C ASP A 76 34.62 -20.80 -8.03
N THR A 77 33.60 -19.98 -8.32
CA THR A 77 33.70 -18.51 -8.22
C THR A 77 34.08 -18.11 -6.79
N THR A 78 35.12 -17.30 -6.67
CA THR A 78 35.66 -16.89 -5.36
C THR A 78 34.79 -15.81 -4.69
N GLU A 79 34.84 -15.72 -3.36
CA GLU A 79 34.15 -14.66 -2.61
C GLU A 79 34.54 -13.25 -3.08
N THR A 80 35.82 -13.02 -3.37
CA THR A 80 36.30 -11.73 -3.89
C THR A 80 35.69 -11.40 -5.25
N GLU A 81 35.52 -12.39 -6.12
CA GLU A 81 34.90 -12.21 -7.43
C GLU A 81 33.39 -11.93 -7.30
N ILE A 82 32.70 -12.62 -6.40
CA ILE A 82 31.30 -12.36 -6.06
C ILE A 82 31.14 -10.93 -5.52
N ALA A 83 31.94 -10.55 -4.52
CA ALA A 83 31.86 -9.25 -3.87
C ALA A 83 32.11 -8.09 -4.85
N ASN A 84 33.10 -8.22 -5.74
CA ASN A 84 33.43 -7.20 -6.75
C ASN A 84 32.35 -7.02 -7.83
N ASN A 85 31.49 -8.03 -8.04
CA ASN A 85 30.49 -8.01 -9.10
C ASN A 85 29.07 -7.72 -8.61
N ILE A 86 28.75 -8.02 -7.33
CA ILE A 86 27.38 -7.92 -6.82
C ILE A 86 27.16 -6.65 -5.99
N GLY A 87 28.09 -6.25 -5.12
CA GLY A 87 27.84 -5.14 -4.18
C GLY A 87 27.71 -3.80 -4.90
N LEU A 88 26.57 -3.11 -4.77
CA LEU A 88 26.43 -1.74 -5.28
C LEU A 88 26.61 -0.72 -4.15
N TRP A 89 25.74 -0.73 -3.16
CA TRP A 89 25.76 0.26 -2.08
C TRP A 89 24.94 -0.18 -0.86
N GLU A 90 25.19 0.49 0.25
CA GLU A 90 24.39 0.47 1.46
C GLU A 90 24.05 1.91 1.86
N PHE A 91 22.79 2.14 2.21
CA PHE A 91 22.27 3.45 2.62
C PHE A 91 21.55 3.35 3.97
N PRO A 92 21.84 4.23 4.95
CA PRO A 92 22.89 5.24 4.95
C PRO A 92 24.30 4.63 4.88
N GLY A 93 25.14 5.18 4.00
CA GLY A 93 26.56 4.82 3.88
C GLY A 93 27.49 5.79 4.63
N VAL A 94 28.80 5.52 4.59
CA VAL A 94 29.85 6.28 5.31
C VAL A 94 29.89 7.78 5.01
N SER A 95 29.42 8.20 3.83
CA SER A 95 29.40 9.61 3.39
C SER A 95 28.06 10.29 3.66
N THR A 96 27.09 9.60 4.25
CA THR A 96 25.77 10.16 4.53
C THR A 96 25.85 11.14 5.70
N ALA A 97 25.22 12.30 5.58
CA ALA A 97 25.26 13.30 6.64
C ALA A 97 24.52 12.78 7.89
N ALA A 98 25.00 13.17 9.08
CA ALA A 98 24.44 12.71 10.35
C ALA A 98 22.93 13.04 10.50
N GLY A 99 22.48 14.18 9.96
CA GLY A 99 21.06 14.53 9.96
C GLY A 99 20.20 13.54 9.18
N ASP A 100 20.68 13.07 8.03
CA ASP A 100 19.95 12.11 7.20
C ASP A 100 20.00 10.69 7.79
N ILE A 101 21.12 10.32 8.43
CA ILE A 101 21.23 9.08 9.21
C ILE A 101 20.19 9.06 10.33
N ASN A 102 20.01 10.19 11.03
CA ASN A 102 19.06 10.30 12.14
C ASN A 102 17.60 10.24 11.71
N ASP A 103 17.29 10.49 10.44
CA ASP A 103 15.96 10.31 9.86
C ASP A 103 15.71 8.86 9.41
N MET A 104 16.73 8.01 9.34
CA MET A 104 16.56 6.59 8.99
C MET A 104 15.98 5.76 10.14
N GLY A 105 14.88 5.07 9.88
CA GLY A 105 14.23 4.13 10.78
C GLY A 105 14.45 2.66 10.38
N TYR A 106 13.76 1.76 11.07
CA TYR A 106 13.67 0.36 10.67
C TYR A 106 12.97 0.26 9.33
N SER A 107 13.64 -0.33 8.35
CA SER A 107 13.27 -0.32 6.94
C SER A 107 12.23 -1.41 6.61
N TYR A 108 11.05 -1.25 7.21
CA TYR A 108 9.84 -2.00 6.83
C TYR A 108 9.26 -1.53 5.50
N SER A 109 9.43 -0.24 5.18
CA SER A 109 9.03 0.34 3.91
C SER A 109 9.74 -0.41 2.76
N ALA A 110 8.98 -0.84 1.75
CA ALA A 110 9.59 -1.41 0.55
C ALA A 110 10.20 -0.30 -0.32
N ALA A 111 11.28 -0.64 -1.02
CA ALA A 111 11.97 0.27 -1.92
C ALA A 111 11.51 0.05 -3.37
N HIS A 112 11.34 1.13 -4.12
CA HIS A 112 10.92 1.10 -5.52
C HIS A 112 12.04 1.64 -6.40
N ILE A 113 12.50 0.81 -7.34
CA ILE A 113 13.42 1.21 -8.40
C ILE A 113 12.56 1.78 -9.53
N VAL A 114 12.83 3.02 -9.96
CA VAL A 114 12.05 3.72 -11.00
C VAL A 114 12.92 4.72 -11.76
N LYS A 115 12.48 5.17 -12.95
CA LYS A 115 13.08 6.35 -13.60
C LYS A 115 12.48 7.62 -13.05
N SER A 116 13.29 8.67 -12.98
CA SER A 116 12.87 10.02 -12.61
C SER A 116 13.08 11.01 -13.77
N TYR A 117 12.48 12.20 -13.67
CA TYR A 117 12.70 13.30 -14.62
C TYR A 117 14.09 13.94 -14.51
N LEU A 118 14.88 13.60 -13.48
CA LEU A 118 16.26 14.06 -13.37
C LEU A 118 17.11 13.46 -14.48
N LYS A 119 17.82 14.30 -15.24
CA LYS A 119 18.67 13.85 -16.35
C LYS A 119 20.16 13.87 -15.99
N VAL A 120 20.87 12.84 -16.42
CA VAL A 120 22.34 12.76 -16.44
C VAL A 120 22.75 12.30 -17.83
N ASP A 121 23.67 13.02 -18.46
CA ASP A 121 24.14 12.74 -19.84
C ASP A 121 23.00 12.61 -20.86
N GLY A 122 21.94 13.40 -20.69
CA GLY A 122 20.77 13.42 -21.57
C GLY A 122 19.80 12.24 -21.40
N GLN A 123 20.00 11.38 -20.41
CA GLN A 123 19.12 10.23 -20.09
C GLN A 123 18.43 10.44 -18.74
N ASN A 124 17.19 9.98 -18.62
CA ASN A 124 16.46 9.96 -17.35
C ASN A 124 17.16 9.02 -16.36
N ARG A 125 17.35 9.50 -15.14
CA ARG A 125 18.11 8.82 -14.10
C ARG A 125 17.24 7.83 -13.35
N TRP A 126 17.78 6.63 -13.14
CA TRP A 126 17.17 5.63 -12.27
C TRP A 126 17.44 5.97 -10.81
N VAL A 127 16.39 5.93 -10.01
CA VAL A 127 16.41 6.25 -8.59
C VAL A 127 15.74 5.14 -7.81
N VAL A 128 16.02 5.09 -6.51
CA VAL A 128 15.31 4.24 -5.56
C VAL A 128 14.57 5.15 -4.60
N ILE A 129 13.26 4.91 -4.49
CA ILE A 129 12.34 5.65 -3.64
C ILE A 129 11.88 4.74 -2.50
N PHE A 130 11.96 5.23 -1.26
CA PHE A 130 11.46 4.51 -0.09
C PHE A 130 11.07 5.49 1.03
N GLY A 131 10.13 5.05 1.88
CA GLY A 131 9.87 5.70 3.15
C GLY A 131 11.01 5.42 4.13
N ASN A 132 11.28 6.38 5.01
CA ASN A 132 12.34 6.26 6.00
C ASN A 132 12.12 5.15 7.04
N GLY A 133 10.90 4.59 7.09
CA GLY A 133 10.55 3.58 8.06
C GLY A 133 10.44 4.14 9.47
N TYR A 134 10.42 3.25 10.46
CA TYR A 134 9.88 3.58 11.79
C TYR A 134 10.95 3.69 12.86
N ASN A 135 10.67 4.43 13.94
CA ASN A 135 11.58 4.58 15.08
C ASN A 135 12.96 5.13 14.65
N SER A 136 12.97 6.10 13.74
CA SER A 136 14.14 6.93 13.44
C SER A 136 14.51 7.80 14.64
N PHE A 137 15.75 8.31 14.71
CA PHE A 137 16.19 9.12 15.86
C PHE A 137 15.42 10.44 15.95
N ASN A 138 15.20 11.12 14.82
CA ASN A 138 14.45 12.37 14.79
C ASN A 138 12.92 12.14 14.89
N GLY A 139 12.44 10.93 14.54
CA GLY A 139 11.03 10.58 14.61
C GLY A 139 10.14 11.28 13.57
N ASN A 140 10.71 11.76 12.47
CA ASN A 140 9.98 12.39 11.35
C ASN A 140 9.52 11.35 10.32
N ALA A 141 8.46 11.64 9.57
CA ALA A 141 8.12 10.92 8.35
C ALA A 141 8.81 11.57 7.14
N VAL A 142 9.60 10.78 6.42
CA VAL A 142 10.50 11.28 5.37
C VAL A 142 10.48 10.34 4.17
N LEU A 143 10.38 10.91 2.97
CA LEU A 143 10.62 10.21 1.70
C LEU A 143 12.08 10.39 1.31
N PHE A 144 12.78 9.27 1.08
CA PHE A 144 14.15 9.25 0.58
C PHE A 144 14.17 8.86 -0.89
N ILE A 145 14.99 9.59 -1.66
CA ILE A 145 15.27 9.29 -3.06
C ILE A 145 16.79 9.24 -3.21
N VAL A 146 17.30 8.06 -3.52
CA VAL A 146 18.74 7.80 -3.73
C VAL A 146 19.01 7.39 -5.17
N ASP A 147 20.24 7.58 -5.63
CA ASP A 147 20.67 7.05 -6.91
C ASP A 147 20.66 5.51 -6.89
N ALA A 148 20.07 4.89 -7.91
CA ALA A 148 19.93 3.43 -7.95
C ALA A 148 21.25 2.66 -8.07
N LEU A 149 22.31 3.29 -8.56
CA LEU A 149 23.56 2.63 -8.90
C LEU A 149 24.63 2.80 -7.83
N ASN A 150 24.63 3.94 -7.13
CA ASN A 150 25.66 4.26 -6.13
C ASN A 150 25.09 4.66 -4.76
N GLY A 151 23.76 4.71 -4.58
CA GLY A 151 23.14 4.97 -3.29
C GLY A 151 23.32 6.40 -2.76
N THR A 152 23.84 7.32 -3.57
CA THR A 152 23.97 8.72 -3.17
C THR A 152 22.60 9.34 -2.97
N LEU A 153 22.40 10.04 -1.86
CA LEU A 153 21.17 10.80 -1.61
C LEU A 153 20.97 11.88 -2.68
N ILE A 154 19.87 11.77 -3.43
CA ILE A 154 19.47 12.74 -4.45
C ILE A 154 18.53 13.78 -3.83
N LYS A 155 17.55 13.32 -3.05
CA LYS A 155 16.57 14.16 -2.39
C LYS A 155 16.07 13.50 -1.12
N LYS A 156 15.89 14.32 -0.09
CA LYS A 156 15.13 14.01 1.12
C LYS A 156 13.94 14.95 1.16
N ILE A 157 12.74 14.43 1.33
CA ILE A 157 11.51 15.22 1.49
C ILE A 157 10.93 14.91 2.86
N ASP A 158 11.05 15.86 3.78
CA ASP A 158 10.45 15.78 5.12
C ASP A 158 9.02 16.31 5.04
N THR A 159 8.06 15.58 5.60
CA THR A 159 6.66 16.01 5.65
C THR A 159 6.41 17.11 6.68
N GLY A 160 7.38 17.37 7.56
CA GLY A 160 7.27 18.31 8.66
C GLY A 160 6.49 17.75 9.86
N VAL A 161 6.02 16.50 9.79
CA VAL A 161 5.26 15.83 10.87
C VAL A 161 6.13 14.80 11.57
N GLY A 162 6.51 15.10 12.82
CA GLY A 162 7.37 14.27 13.66
C GLY A 162 6.72 13.73 14.94
N GLY A 163 7.58 13.26 15.84
CA GLY A 163 7.21 12.71 17.15
C GLY A 163 6.77 11.25 17.08
N ASP A 164 7.71 10.31 17.07
CA ASP A 164 7.48 8.87 16.86
C ASP A 164 6.72 8.57 15.56
N ASN A 165 7.06 9.28 14.49
CA ASN A 165 6.53 9.07 13.16
C ASN A 165 7.52 8.31 12.26
N GLY A 166 7.06 7.96 11.06
CA GLY A 166 7.84 7.31 10.02
C GLY A 166 6.96 7.00 8.82
N LEU A 167 7.49 7.18 7.62
CA LEU A 167 6.77 6.99 6.37
C LEU A 167 6.75 5.49 6.00
N SER A 168 5.58 4.98 5.63
CA SER A 168 5.35 3.58 5.26
C SER A 168 5.83 3.28 3.83
N THR A 169 5.48 2.11 3.29
CA THR A 169 5.78 1.76 1.89
C THR A 169 5.05 2.71 0.95
N PRO A 170 5.78 3.44 0.07
CA PRO A 170 5.16 4.28 -0.94
C PRO A 170 4.56 3.47 -2.09
N VAL A 171 3.64 4.05 -2.84
CA VAL A 171 3.25 3.63 -4.18
C VAL A 171 3.65 4.72 -5.17
N VAL A 172 4.31 4.33 -6.26
CA VAL A 172 4.83 5.25 -7.28
C VAL A 172 3.90 5.23 -8.49
N ILE A 173 3.49 6.40 -8.96
CA ILE A 173 2.53 6.58 -10.04
C ILE A 173 3.21 7.17 -11.27
N ASP A 174 2.96 6.52 -12.41
CA ASP A 174 3.23 7.01 -13.76
C ASP A 174 1.87 7.34 -14.37
N LYS A 175 1.57 8.64 -14.51
CA LYS A 175 0.25 9.12 -14.91
C LYS A 175 0.07 9.15 -16.43
N ASN A 176 1.17 9.21 -17.19
CA ASN A 176 1.15 9.43 -18.63
C ASN A 176 1.68 8.20 -19.43
N ASN A 177 2.03 7.12 -18.72
CA ASN A 177 2.58 5.87 -19.25
C ASN A 177 3.91 6.06 -19.99
N ASP A 178 4.77 6.98 -19.55
CA ASP A 178 6.10 7.22 -20.13
C ASP A 178 7.25 6.47 -19.42
N PHE A 179 6.91 5.65 -18.41
CA PHE A 179 7.80 4.89 -17.54
C PHE A 179 8.67 5.76 -16.62
N ILE A 180 8.23 6.97 -16.29
CA ILE A 180 8.87 7.88 -15.34
C ILE A 180 7.93 8.06 -14.14
N SER A 181 8.50 8.14 -12.93
CA SER A 181 7.73 8.46 -11.73
C SER A 181 7.24 9.90 -11.74
N ASP A 182 5.93 10.11 -11.69
CA ASP A 182 5.30 11.43 -11.56
C ASP A 182 4.95 11.73 -10.10
N TYR A 183 4.15 10.86 -9.48
CA TYR A 183 3.66 11.05 -8.11
C TYR A 183 4.05 9.88 -7.22
N VAL A 184 4.12 10.15 -5.93
CA VAL A 184 4.29 9.12 -4.91
C VAL A 184 3.25 9.32 -3.83
N TYR A 185 2.52 8.26 -3.48
CA TYR A 185 1.63 8.27 -2.30
C TYR A 185 2.21 7.40 -1.20
N ALA A 186 2.13 7.84 0.05
CA ALA A 186 2.56 7.04 1.19
C ALA A 186 1.84 7.43 2.47
N GLY A 187 1.57 6.44 3.32
CA GLY A 187 1.03 6.66 4.65
C GLY A 187 2.12 6.93 5.69
N ASP A 188 1.74 7.37 6.89
CA ASP A 188 2.63 7.45 8.05
C ASP A 188 1.98 6.94 9.35
N LEU A 189 2.79 6.83 10.42
CA LEU A 189 2.33 6.36 11.73
C LEU A 189 1.40 7.34 12.47
N LYS A 190 1.20 8.55 11.95
CA LYS A 190 0.22 9.53 12.45
C LYS A 190 -1.09 9.51 11.67
N GLY A 191 -1.21 8.62 10.68
CA GLY A 191 -2.41 8.46 9.88
C GLY A 191 -2.53 9.46 8.75
N ASN A 192 -1.43 10.09 8.35
CA ASN A 192 -1.42 10.99 7.21
C ASN A 192 -1.16 10.19 5.93
N LEU A 193 -1.98 10.39 4.91
CA LEU A 193 -1.73 9.97 3.54
C LEU A 193 -1.11 11.14 2.77
N TRP A 194 0.15 11.03 2.40
CA TRP A 194 0.90 12.05 1.70
C TRP A 194 0.93 11.80 0.19
N LYS A 195 0.89 12.88 -0.60
CA LYS A 195 1.27 12.92 -2.03
C LYS A 195 2.57 13.69 -2.16
N PHE A 196 3.52 13.16 -2.92
CA PHE A 196 4.76 13.83 -3.30
C PHE A 196 4.78 14.02 -4.81
N ASP A 197 5.14 15.23 -5.26
CA ASP A 197 5.27 15.57 -6.66
C ASP A 197 6.74 15.47 -7.11
N LEU A 198 7.00 14.58 -8.06
CA LEU A 198 8.30 14.33 -8.67
C LEU A 198 8.35 14.69 -10.17
N THR A 199 7.31 15.34 -10.71
CA THR A 199 7.17 15.67 -12.14
C THR A 199 8.20 16.69 -12.63
N GLY A 200 8.76 17.49 -11.72
CA GLY A 200 9.75 18.51 -12.07
C GLY A 200 11.07 17.94 -12.59
N ALA A 201 11.67 18.61 -13.58
CA ALA A 201 12.95 18.20 -14.18
C ALA A 201 14.18 18.39 -13.27
N THR A 202 14.01 19.06 -12.12
CA THR A 202 15.08 19.30 -11.14
C THR A 202 14.65 18.84 -9.75
N THR A 203 15.61 18.44 -8.92
CA THR A 203 15.32 18.00 -7.55
C THR A 203 14.82 19.12 -6.64
N ALA A 204 14.98 20.40 -7.03
CA ALA A 204 14.50 21.55 -6.28
C ALA A 204 12.98 21.64 -6.29
N SER A 205 12.34 21.24 -7.39
CA SER A 205 10.88 21.20 -7.57
C SER A 205 10.21 19.98 -6.95
N TRP A 206 10.97 18.99 -6.47
CA TRP A 206 10.40 17.82 -5.81
C TRP A 206 10.05 18.13 -4.35
N SER A 207 8.78 17.96 -3.98
CA SER A 207 8.27 18.27 -2.65
C SER A 207 7.01 17.45 -2.31
N VAL A 208 6.49 17.62 -1.09
CA VAL A 208 5.08 17.31 -0.82
C VAL A 208 4.22 18.14 -1.77
N ALA A 209 3.19 17.53 -2.35
CA ALA A 209 2.36 18.17 -3.36
C ALA A 209 1.48 19.27 -2.77
N PHE A 210 0.83 19.01 -1.64
CA PHE A 210 -0.10 19.94 -1.02
C PHE A 210 0.53 20.74 0.12
N LYS A 211 0.13 22.00 0.26
CA LYS A 211 0.63 22.89 1.33
C LYS A 211 -0.36 23.97 1.72
N GLU A 212 -0.22 24.45 2.94
CA GLU A 212 -0.83 25.70 3.42
C GLU A 212 0.30 26.71 3.64
N GLY A 213 0.46 27.63 2.68
CA GLY A 213 1.61 28.53 2.64
C GLY A 213 2.92 27.77 2.43
N THR A 214 3.73 27.64 3.49
CA THR A 214 4.98 26.84 3.45
C THR A 214 4.87 25.54 4.24
N THR A 215 3.71 25.23 4.81
CA THR A 215 3.51 24.06 5.67
C THR A 215 2.97 22.91 4.82
N PRO A 216 3.69 21.79 4.68
CA PRO A 216 3.18 20.64 3.95
C PRO A 216 1.86 20.12 4.55
N LYS A 217 0.95 19.68 3.69
CA LYS A 217 -0.31 19.05 4.08
C LYS A 217 -0.41 17.66 3.45
N PRO A 218 -0.92 16.66 4.20
CA PRO A 218 -1.27 15.39 3.58
C PRO A 218 -2.50 15.56 2.70
N LEU A 219 -2.67 14.67 1.72
CA LEU A 219 -3.92 14.55 0.97
C LEU A 219 -5.09 14.31 1.93
N PHE A 220 -4.90 13.43 2.90
CA PHE A 220 -5.93 13.09 3.90
C PHE A 220 -5.29 12.65 5.23
N GLN A 221 -6.01 12.84 6.33
CA GLN A 221 -5.59 12.46 7.67
C GLN A 221 -6.64 11.57 8.38
N ALA A 222 -6.30 10.30 8.56
CA ALA A 222 -7.00 9.34 9.41
C ALA A 222 -6.55 9.50 10.88
N LEU A 223 -7.21 10.40 11.62
CA LEU A 223 -6.77 10.79 12.96
C LEU A 223 -6.66 9.60 13.92
N GLY A 224 -5.45 9.42 14.48
CA GLY A 224 -5.19 8.36 15.46
C GLY A 224 -5.11 6.95 14.86
N GLN A 225 -5.15 6.82 13.53
CA GLN A 225 -5.13 5.56 12.82
C GLN A 225 -3.86 5.44 11.95
N PRO A 226 -2.81 4.75 12.41
CA PRO A 226 -1.54 4.67 11.67
C PRO A 226 -1.72 3.95 10.34
N ILE A 227 -0.99 4.38 9.29
CA ILE A 227 -1.01 3.72 7.98
C ILE A 227 0.32 3.00 7.78
N THR A 228 0.31 1.66 7.82
CA THR A 228 1.51 0.83 7.63
C THR A 228 1.53 0.03 6.33
N ALA A 229 0.36 -0.29 5.80
CA ALA A 229 0.22 -0.93 4.48
C ALA A 229 0.51 0.06 3.34
N ARG A 230 1.02 -0.42 2.22
CA ARG A 230 1.11 0.37 0.98
C ARG A 230 -0.31 0.69 0.48
N PRO A 231 -0.61 1.95 0.13
CA PRO A 231 -1.82 2.29 -0.63
C PRO A 231 -1.82 1.63 -2.02
N ASP A 232 -2.99 1.58 -2.65
CA ASP A 232 -3.11 1.31 -4.07
C ASP A 232 -3.96 2.39 -4.74
N VAL A 233 -3.72 2.60 -6.03
CA VAL A 233 -4.23 3.78 -6.75
C VAL A 233 -4.82 3.35 -8.08
N MET A 234 -6.01 3.86 -8.36
CA MET A 234 -6.65 3.75 -9.67
C MET A 234 -7.06 5.12 -10.18
N TRP A 235 -7.35 5.21 -11.48
CA TRP A 235 -8.02 6.39 -12.01
C TRP A 235 -9.39 6.57 -11.36
N HIS A 236 -9.79 7.81 -11.14
CA HIS A 236 -11.16 8.09 -10.70
C HIS A 236 -12.16 7.50 -11.73
N PRO A 237 -13.26 6.85 -11.29
CA PRO A 237 -14.15 6.12 -12.19
C PRO A 237 -14.91 7.00 -13.19
N LYS A 238 -15.16 8.27 -12.83
CA LYS A 238 -15.99 9.19 -13.62
C LYS A 238 -15.28 10.47 -14.04
N ASP A 239 -14.23 10.87 -13.33
CA ASP A 239 -13.62 12.20 -13.42
C ASP A 239 -12.10 12.08 -13.51
N HIS A 240 -11.40 13.20 -13.41
CA HIS A 240 -9.95 13.22 -13.42
C HIS A 240 -9.35 12.87 -12.05
N GLY A 241 -8.02 12.78 -12.04
CA GLY A 241 -7.29 12.43 -10.83
C GLY A 241 -7.40 10.96 -10.50
N PHE A 242 -7.19 10.65 -9.23
CA PHE A 242 -6.99 9.28 -8.77
C PHE A 242 -7.84 8.97 -7.56
N LEU A 243 -8.29 7.73 -7.45
CA LEU A 243 -8.83 7.18 -6.22
C LEU A 243 -7.70 6.42 -5.50
N VAL A 244 -7.29 6.92 -4.34
CA VAL A 244 -6.24 6.34 -3.51
C VAL A 244 -6.87 5.55 -2.38
N VAL A 245 -6.67 4.23 -2.41
CA VAL A 245 -7.22 3.31 -1.43
C VAL A 245 -6.14 2.86 -0.47
N PHE A 246 -6.45 2.85 0.83
CA PHE A 246 -5.53 2.39 1.87
C PHE A 246 -6.30 1.90 3.10
N GLY A 247 -5.66 1.02 3.87
CA GLY A 247 -6.17 0.58 5.16
C GLY A 247 -5.31 1.08 6.32
N THR A 248 -5.94 1.29 7.47
CA THR A 248 -5.25 1.72 8.69
C THR A 248 -5.00 0.55 9.65
N GLY A 249 -3.93 0.67 10.41
CA GLY A 249 -3.44 -0.35 11.32
C GLY A 249 -1.93 -0.35 11.48
N LYS A 250 -1.48 -0.81 12.65
CA LYS A 250 -0.10 -1.23 12.87
C LYS A 250 -0.03 -2.51 13.69
N TYR A 251 1.01 -3.30 13.42
CA TYR A 251 1.35 -4.51 14.15
C TYR A 251 2.86 -4.74 14.15
N LEU A 252 3.59 -3.75 14.67
CA LEU A 252 5.04 -3.66 14.62
C LEU A 252 5.67 -4.10 15.95
N HIS A 253 5.00 -3.82 17.06
CA HIS A 253 5.45 -4.08 18.43
C HIS A 253 4.44 -4.92 19.24
N ASN A 254 4.91 -5.60 20.28
CA ASN A 254 4.04 -6.46 21.11
C ASN A 254 2.88 -5.70 21.78
N THR A 255 3.06 -4.41 22.07
CA THR A 255 2.00 -3.56 22.63
C THR A 255 0.85 -3.33 21.66
N ASP A 256 1.09 -3.45 20.34
CA ASP A 256 0.05 -3.25 19.32
C ASP A 256 -1.04 -4.34 19.38
N ARG A 257 -0.75 -5.50 20.01
CA ARG A 257 -1.73 -6.56 20.29
C ARG A 257 -2.84 -6.14 21.24
N ASN A 258 -2.56 -5.18 22.12
CA ASN A 258 -3.51 -4.70 23.13
C ASN A 258 -4.16 -3.37 22.73
N ASP A 259 -3.75 -2.79 21.61
CA ASP A 259 -4.39 -1.61 21.05
C ASP A 259 -5.67 -2.07 20.34
N LEU A 260 -6.82 -1.77 20.91
CA LEU A 260 -8.13 -2.16 20.38
C LEU A 260 -8.87 -0.97 19.74
N SER A 261 -8.13 0.09 19.39
CA SER A 261 -8.70 1.24 18.70
C SER A 261 -9.25 0.83 17.32
N GLN A 262 -10.43 1.36 16.99
CA GLN A 262 -11.08 1.12 15.71
C GLN A 262 -10.19 1.61 14.56
N GLN A 263 -9.98 0.73 13.58
CA GLN A 263 -9.31 1.03 12.32
C GLN A 263 -10.32 0.97 11.16
N SER A 264 -9.88 1.40 9.99
CA SER A 264 -10.75 1.63 8.85
C SER A 264 -10.02 1.36 7.53
N VAL A 265 -10.80 1.20 6.46
CA VAL A 265 -10.34 1.28 5.07
C VAL A 265 -10.94 2.52 4.44
N TYR A 266 -10.16 3.20 3.61
CA TYR A 266 -10.55 4.42 2.92
C TYR A 266 -10.30 4.30 1.43
N GLY A 267 -11.15 4.92 0.63
CA GLY A 267 -10.87 5.31 -0.74
C GLY A 267 -11.04 6.82 -0.86
N ILE A 268 -9.95 7.53 -1.16
CA ILE A 268 -9.88 8.99 -1.13
C ILE A 268 -9.62 9.51 -2.54
N TRP A 269 -10.46 10.43 -3.02
CA TRP A 269 -10.26 11.06 -4.31
C TRP A 269 -9.19 12.15 -4.21
N ASP A 270 -8.05 11.89 -4.84
CA ASP A 270 -7.10 12.93 -5.21
C ASP A 270 -7.58 13.57 -6.51
N TYR A 271 -8.28 14.69 -6.36
CA TYR A 271 -8.75 15.51 -7.47
C TYR A 271 -7.70 16.54 -7.91
N GLY A 272 -6.52 16.57 -7.28
CA GLY A 272 -5.56 17.61 -7.55
C GLY A 272 -4.77 17.37 -8.83
N ASP A 273 -4.78 18.35 -9.73
CA ASP A 273 -4.56 18.10 -11.16
C ASP A 273 -3.62 19.08 -11.88
N ASP A 274 -3.22 20.14 -11.19
CA ASP A 274 -2.37 21.19 -11.74
C ASP A 274 -1.31 21.67 -10.74
N GLU A 275 -0.97 22.96 -10.79
CA GLU A 275 0.00 23.58 -9.88
C GLU A 275 -0.64 24.08 -8.58
N ASP A 276 -1.97 23.98 -8.41
CA ASP A 276 -2.64 24.25 -7.14
C ASP A 276 -2.24 23.19 -6.10
N ASP A 277 -1.83 23.70 -4.94
CA ASP A 277 -1.39 22.90 -3.82
C ASP A 277 -2.38 22.93 -2.64
N SER A 278 -3.55 23.54 -2.86
CA SER A 278 -4.62 23.67 -1.87
C SER A 278 -5.63 22.52 -1.87
N GLU A 279 -5.51 21.57 -2.79
CA GLU A 279 -6.49 20.51 -3.06
C GLU A 279 -6.35 19.26 -2.16
N TYR A 280 -6.30 19.46 -0.84
CA TYR A 280 -6.29 18.38 0.16
C TYR A 280 -7.63 18.24 0.90
N LEU A 281 -7.83 17.15 1.65
CA LEU A 281 -9.12 16.74 2.24
C LEU A 281 -9.19 16.76 3.77
N GLY A 282 -8.17 17.31 4.43
CA GLY A 282 -8.12 17.42 5.89
C GLY A 282 -8.30 16.07 6.59
N SER A 283 -9.14 16.03 7.61
CA SER A 283 -9.43 14.83 8.43
C SER A 283 -10.91 14.50 8.45
N LEU A 284 -11.24 13.22 8.65
CA LEU A 284 -12.62 12.74 8.78
C LEU A 284 -13.18 12.90 10.21
N ASP A 285 -14.41 13.39 10.33
CA ASP A 285 -15.27 13.18 11.50
C ASP A 285 -16.11 11.90 11.30
N HIS A 286 -15.73 10.83 11.99
CA HIS A 286 -16.40 9.52 11.88
C HIS A 286 -17.87 9.53 12.31
N SER A 287 -18.32 10.53 13.08
CA SER A 287 -19.71 10.62 13.54
C SER A 287 -20.67 11.16 12.48
N THR A 288 -20.16 11.99 11.56
CA THR A 288 -20.95 12.66 10.53
C THR A 288 -20.54 12.25 9.11
N GLY A 289 -19.36 11.66 8.94
CA GLY A 289 -18.73 11.43 7.65
C GLY A 289 -18.13 12.69 7.03
N ALA A 290 -18.22 13.85 7.69
CA ALA A 290 -17.77 15.13 7.13
C ALA A 290 -16.25 15.27 7.20
N LEU A 291 -15.68 15.95 6.21
CA LEU A 291 -14.27 16.34 6.18
C LEU A 291 -14.09 17.71 6.83
N THR A 292 -12.95 17.91 7.49
CA THR A 292 -12.60 19.21 8.07
C THR A 292 -12.19 20.24 7.02
N TYR A 293 -11.82 19.79 5.82
CA TYR A 293 -11.46 20.64 4.70
C TYR A 293 -11.61 19.86 3.37
N PRO A 294 -12.09 20.47 2.28
CA PRO A 294 -12.87 21.70 2.28
C PRO A 294 -14.22 21.49 3.00
N SER A 295 -14.81 22.57 3.52
CA SER A 295 -16.07 22.47 4.27
C SER A 295 -17.23 22.04 3.38
N GLY A 296 -18.10 21.16 3.89
CA GLY A 296 -19.32 20.73 3.19
C GLY A 296 -19.15 19.45 2.36
N ILE A 297 -17.94 18.90 2.31
CA ILE A 297 -17.64 17.62 1.67
C ILE A 297 -17.57 16.51 2.72
N SER A 298 -18.00 15.31 2.35
CA SER A 298 -17.98 14.12 3.20
C SER A 298 -17.36 12.91 2.51
N LEU A 299 -17.21 11.81 3.25
CA LEU A 299 -16.97 10.49 2.70
C LEU A 299 -18.22 9.63 2.89
N VAL A 300 -18.53 8.76 1.93
CA VAL A 300 -19.59 7.78 2.07
C VAL A 300 -19.17 6.70 3.06
N LYS A 301 -19.96 6.49 4.10
CA LYS A 301 -19.75 5.40 5.04
C LYS A 301 -20.29 4.10 4.46
N GLN A 302 -19.50 3.04 4.55
CA GLN A 302 -19.96 1.65 4.39
C GLN A 302 -19.94 0.95 5.75
N GLU A 303 -20.82 -0.03 5.94
CA GLU A 303 -20.97 -0.78 7.19
C GLU A 303 -21.22 -2.26 6.90
N VAL A 304 -21.00 -3.12 7.89
CA VAL A 304 -21.44 -4.52 7.80
C VAL A 304 -22.96 -4.56 7.87
N TYR A 305 -23.60 -4.86 6.75
CA TYR A 305 -25.05 -4.91 6.61
C TYR A 305 -25.62 -6.27 7.02
N HIS A 306 -24.94 -7.35 6.62
CA HIS A 306 -25.38 -8.72 6.86
C HIS A 306 -24.20 -9.63 7.21
N THR A 307 -24.44 -10.61 8.08
CA THR A 307 -23.47 -11.66 8.40
C THR A 307 -24.14 -13.02 8.31
N THR A 308 -23.44 -14.01 7.80
CA THR A 308 -23.98 -15.35 7.62
C THR A 308 -22.90 -16.41 7.80
N SER A 309 -23.32 -17.63 8.15
CA SER A 309 -22.46 -18.80 8.16
C SER A 309 -22.97 -19.86 7.20
N LEU A 310 -22.16 -20.21 6.22
CA LEU A 310 -22.45 -21.21 5.19
C LEU A 310 -21.31 -22.21 5.14
N ASN A 311 -21.62 -23.50 5.14
CA ASN A 311 -20.64 -24.58 5.03
C ASN A 311 -19.51 -24.54 6.09
N GLY A 312 -19.76 -23.95 7.27
CA GLY A 312 -18.77 -23.80 8.34
C GLY A 312 -17.86 -22.56 8.20
N GLU A 313 -18.07 -21.76 7.17
CA GLU A 313 -17.36 -20.51 6.89
C GLU A 313 -18.22 -19.32 7.35
N TYR A 314 -17.57 -18.25 7.80
CA TYR A 314 -18.25 -17.02 8.24
C TYR A 314 -18.01 -15.89 7.25
N TYR A 315 -19.10 -15.23 6.84
CA TYR A 315 -19.09 -14.18 5.83
C TYR A 315 -19.71 -12.88 6.35
N ARG A 316 -19.17 -11.76 5.88
CA ARG A 316 -19.72 -10.42 6.01
C ARG A 316 -20.14 -9.90 4.65
N THR A 317 -21.25 -9.19 4.59
CA THR A 317 -21.66 -8.42 3.42
C THR A 317 -21.85 -6.98 3.83
N LEU A 318 -21.19 -6.08 3.12
CA LEU A 318 -21.25 -4.65 3.41
C LEU A 318 -22.53 -4.01 2.82
N THR A 319 -22.82 -2.79 3.25
CA THR A 319 -23.75 -1.91 2.54
C THR A 319 -23.28 -1.66 1.11
N ASN A 320 -24.19 -1.16 0.27
CA ASN A 320 -23.87 -0.65 -1.07
C ASN A 320 -24.34 0.80 -1.15
N ASN A 321 -23.90 1.62 -0.19
CA ASN A 321 -24.29 3.03 -0.16
C ASN A 321 -23.70 3.72 -1.39
N GLU A 322 -24.55 4.43 -2.12
CA GLU A 322 -24.17 5.10 -3.38
C GLU A 322 -23.22 6.26 -3.10
N ILE A 323 -22.20 6.40 -3.95
CA ILE A 323 -21.30 7.54 -3.92
C ILE A 323 -21.74 8.60 -4.93
N GLN A 324 -21.96 9.79 -4.40
CA GLN A 324 -22.28 10.98 -5.17
C GLN A 324 -21.05 11.89 -5.23
N TRP A 325 -20.37 11.93 -6.38
CA TRP A 325 -19.22 12.81 -6.60
C TRP A 325 -19.66 14.25 -6.90
N HIS A 326 -20.82 14.38 -7.57
CA HIS A 326 -21.43 15.63 -8.04
C HIS A 326 -22.71 15.98 -7.28
N GLU A 327 -23.15 17.24 -7.36
CA GLU A 327 -24.47 17.64 -6.87
C GLU A 327 -25.58 17.12 -7.80
N VAL A 328 -26.65 16.57 -7.22
CA VAL A 328 -27.85 16.19 -7.95
C VAL A 328 -28.95 17.22 -7.66
N VAL A 329 -29.23 18.08 -8.63
CA VAL A 329 -30.31 19.09 -8.51
C VAL A 329 -31.48 18.65 -9.38
N ASN A 330 -32.65 18.43 -8.76
CA ASN A 330 -33.88 17.96 -9.43
C ASN A 330 -33.72 16.62 -10.19
N GLY A 331 -32.89 15.70 -9.69
CA GLY A 331 -32.69 14.38 -10.32
C GLY A 331 -31.79 14.39 -11.55
N ILE A 332 -31.07 15.49 -11.80
CA ILE A 332 -30.05 15.59 -12.84
C ILE A 332 -28.72 15.84 -12.13
N GLU A 333 -27.73 14.98 -12.39
CA GLU A 333 -26.34 15.17 -12.00
C GLU A 333 -25.87 16.45 -12.72
N GLN A 334 -25.61 17.52 -11.96
CA GLN A 334 -25.09 18.75 -12.55
C GLN A 334 -23.60 18.57 -12.80
N ASP A 335 -23.16 18.97 -14.00
CA ASP A 335 -21.74 19.15 -14.28
C ASP A 335 -21.13 19.98 -13.15
N LEU A 336 -19.96 19.54 -12.68
CA LEU A 336 -19.27 20.20 -11.58
C LEU A 336 -19.02 21.67 -11.94
N PRO A 337 -19.17 22.60 -10.96
CA PRO A 337 -18.91 24.00 -11.23
C PRO A 337 -17.51 24.14 -11.83
N ALA A 338 -17.40 24.92 -12.91
CA ALA A 338 -16.12 25.22 -13.50
C ALA A 338 -15.21 25.76 -12.42
N ASP A 339 -14.08 25.09 -12.21
CA ASP A 339 -13.02 25.61 -11.36
C ASP A 339 -12.67 27.04 -11.81
N THR A 340 -12.56 27.92 -10.83
CA THR A 340 -12.31 29.35 -11.04
C THR A 340 -10.87 29.65 -11.42
N ASP A 341 -9.99 28.65 -11.36
CA ASP A 341 -8.59 28.78 -11.73
C ASP A 341 -8.34 28.52 -13.23
N LEU A 342 -7.31 29.19 -13.74
CA LEU A 342 -7.18 29.57 -15.16
C LEU A 342 -6.96 28.37 -16.11
N GLY A 343 -8.03 27.84 -16.69
CA GLY A 343 -8.01 27.30 -18.06
C GLY A 343 -8.46 25.84 -18.23
N GLN A 344 -9.74 25.71 -18.59
CA GLN A 344 -10.41 24.50 -19.10
C GLN A 344 -10.72 23.40 -18.08
N GLN A 345 -11.86 23.61 -17.40
CA GLN A 345 -12.75 22.62 -16.78
C GLN A 345 -12.06 21.42 -16.12
N LYS A 346 -11.87 21.50 -14.81
CA LYS A 346 -11.50 20.33 -14.02
C LYS A 346 -12.08 20.44 -12.61
N PRO A 347 -12.83 19.43 -12.15
CA PRO A 347 -13.76 19.70 -11.06
C PRO A 347 -13.38 19.26 -9.64
N ASN A 348 -13.63 20.14 -8.68
CA ASN A 348 -13.58 19.86 -7.24
C ASN A 348 -14.73 18.95 -6.78
N PRO A 349 -14.55 18.11 -5.73
CA PRO A 349 -15.65 17.34 -5.16
C PRO A 349 -16.76 18.27 -4.65
N VAL A 350 -18.02 17.89 -4.89
CA VAL A 350 -19.18 18.71 -4.44
C VAL A 350 -19.98 18.06 -3.33
N VAL A 351 -20.03 16.72 -3.27
CA VAL A 351 -20.75 16.00 -2.21
C VAL A 351 -19.79 15.06 -1.48
N HIS A 352 -19.30 14.02 -2.18
CA HIS A 352 -18.35 13.08 -1.61
C HIS A 352 -16.98 13.18 -2.29
N ALA A 353 -15.93 13.12 -1.48
CA ALA A 353 -14.55 13.00 -1.94
C ALA A 353 -13.99 11.59 -1.74
N GLY A 354 -14.87 10.59 -1.60
CA GLY A 354 -14.49 9.21 -1.39
C GLY A 354 -15.42 8.48 -0.44
N TRP A 355 -14.90 7.42 0.16
CA TRP A 355 -15.62 6.51 1.03
C TRP A 355 -14.74 5.97 2.15
N TYR A 356 -15.37 5.43 3.18
CA TYR A 356 -14.70 4.73 4.26
C TYR A 356 -15.53 3.57 4.81
N PHE A 357 -14.85 2.54 5.30
CA PHE A 357 -15.42 1.42 6.04
C PHE A 357 -14.68 1.30 7.38
N ASP A 358 -15.37 1.62 8.47
CA ASP A 358 -14.87 1.37 9.81
C ASP A 358 -15.05 -0.11 10.14
N PHE A 359 -13.98 -0.80 10.50
CA PHE A 359 -14.11 -2.19 10.91
C PHE A 359 -14.97 -2.31 12.19
N PRO A 360 -15.75 -3.39 12.34
CA PRO A 360 -16.46 -3.66 13.59
C PRO A 360 -15.49 -3.65 14.76
N ASN A 361 -15.77 -2.85 15.79
CA ASN A 361 -14.90 -2.71 16.95
C ASN A 361 -15.65 -3.05 18.24
N ALA A 362 -16.30 -4.21 18.24
CA ALA A 362 -17.01 -4.76 19.38
C ALA A 362 -16.79 -6.27 19.46
N ASP A 363 -16.82 -6.79 20.68
CA ASP A 363 -16.69 -8.22 21.00
C ASP A 363 -15.40 -8.84 20.41
N GLU A 364 -15.52 -9.96 19.69
CA GLU A 364 -14.39 -10.71 19.13
C GLU A 364 -13.70 -10.05 17.92
N TYR A 365 -14.21 -8.90 17.47
CA TYR A 365 -13.71 -8.16 16.31
C TYR A 365 -12.91 -6.89 16.68
N GLU A 366 -12.76 -6.61 17.99
CA GLU A 366 -12.01 -5.46 18.46
C GLU A 366 -10.57 -5.42 17.93
N GLY A 367 -10.14 -4.23 17.47
CA GLY A 367 -8.81 -4.01 16.95
C GLY A 367 -8.53 -4.64 15.58
N GLU A 368 -9.56 -5.02 14.81
CA GLU A 368 -9.42 -5.35 13.39
C GLU A 368 -8.70 -4.23 12.63
N ARG A 369 -7.71 -4.58 11.80
CA ARG A 369 -6.84 -3.59 11.13
C ARG A 369 -6.19 -4.11 9.86
N VAL A 370 -5.72 -3.22 9.00
CA VAL A 370 -4.94 -3.56 7.80
C VAL A 370 -3.45 -3.35 8.06
N ILE A 371 -2.67 -4.40 7.83
CA ILE A 371 -1.19 -4.40 7.96
C ILE A 371 -0.50 -5.04 6.74
N LYS A 372 -1.29 -5.33 5.70
CA LYS A 372 -0.86 -5.87 4.42
C LYS A 372 -1.33 -4.92 3.33
N ASP A 373 -0.55 -4.82 2.27
CA ASP A 373 -0.88 -3.96 1.13
C ASP A 373 -2.27 -4.29 0.57
N VAL A 374 -3.03 -3.25 0.25
CA VAL A 374 -4.29 -3.38 -0.48
C VAL A 374 -3.98 -3.55 -1.98
N ASN A 375 -4.87 -4.19 -2.73
CA ASN A 375 -4.66 -4.43 -4.16
C ASN A 375 -5.96 -4.18 -4.94
N ILE A 376 -5.90 -3.36 -5.98
CA ILE A 376 -6.98 -3.10 -6.92
C ILE A 376 -6.70 -3.90 -8.19
N ARG A 377 -7.65 -4.73 -8.61
CA ARG A 377 -7.51 -5.61 -9.77
C ARG A 377 -8.87 -5.84 -10.41
N ASP A 378 -8.98 -5.56 -11.71
CA ASP A 378 -10.22 -5.72 -12.50
C ASP A 378 -11.46 -5.12 -11.82
N ASN A 379 -11.33 -3.84 -11.40
CA ASN A 379 -12.33 -3.07 -10.66
C ASN A 379 -12.83 -3.74 -9.36
N LYS A 380 -11.97 -4.53 -8.71
CA LYS A 380 -12.21 -5.11 -7.39
C LYS A 380 -11.09 -4.72 -6.46
N LEU A 381 -11.44 -4.33 -5.25
CA LEU A 381 -10.51 -4.02 -4.18
C LEU A 381 -10.37 -5.25 -3.28
N PHE A 382 -9.15 -5.74 -3.13
CA PHE A 382 -8.78 -6.81 -2.24
C PHE A 382 -8.12 -6.26 -0.97
N VAL A 383 -8.74 -6.50 0.18
CA VAL A 383 -8.22 -6.08 1.49
C VAL A 383 -8.05 -7.29 2.40
N LEU A 384 -6.87 -7.40 3.01
CA LEU A 384 -6.61 -8.33 4.09
C LEU A 384 -6.59 -7.59 5.42
N SER A 385 -7.62 -7.79 6.24
CA SER A 385 -7.61 -7.32 7.61
C SER A 385 -7.11 -8.40 8.57
N PHE A 386 -6.72 -7.97 9.76
CA PHE A 386 -6.21 -8.81 10.81
C PHE A 386 -6.76 -8.37 12.17
N ILE A 387 -7.27 -9.33 12.93
CA ILE A 387 -7.76 -9.18 14.30
C ILE A 387 -6.74 -9.87 15.21
N PRO A 388 -5.87 -9.11 15.89
CA PRO A 388 -4.86 -9.68 16.75
C PRO A 388 -5.48 -10.45 17.93
N ASN A 389 -4.93 -11.63 18.24
CA ASN A 389 -5.16 -12.23 19.54
C ASN A 389 -4.24 -11.58 20.59
N ILE A 390 -4.81 -11.26 21.75
CA ILE A 390 -4.11 -10.68 22.90
C ILE A 390 -3.05 -11.63 23.49
N SER A 391 -3.16 -12.95 23.26
CA SER A 391 -2.20 -13.94 23.73
C SER A 391 -1.01 -14.08 22.77
N PRO A 392 0.23 -13.81 23.23
CA PRO A 392 1.43 -13.92 22.40
C PRO A 392 1.76 -15.37 21.99
N CYS A 393 1.21 -16.37 22.69
CA CYS A 393 1.42 -17.79 22.42
C CYS A 393 0.33 -18.43 21.54
N SER A 394 -0.69 -17.67 21.17
CA SER A 394 -1.73 -18.14 20.23
C SER A 394 -1.24 -18.01 18.79
N GLY A 395 -1.78 -18.84 17.89
CA GLY A 395 -1.42 -18.93 16.46
C GLY A 395 -1.67 -17.68 15.60
N GLY A 396 -1.81 -16.51 16.23
CA GLY A 396 -1.71 -15.22 15.55
C GLY A 396 -3.03 -14.69 15.03
N GLY A 397 -4.10 -14.69 15.84
CA GLY A 397 -5.35 -13.97 15.55
C GLY A 397 -6.24 -14.59 14.46
N ASN A 398 -7.13 -13.79 13.90
CA ASN A 398 -7.98 -14.12 12.75
C ASN A 398 -7.85 -13.04 11.68
N SER A 399 -8.16 -13.36 10.43
CA SER A 399 -8.12 -12.41 9.32
C SER A 399 -9.43 -12.42 8.54
N PHE A 400 -9.81 -11.28 7.97
CA PHE A 400 -10.80 -11.25 6.90
C PHE A 400 -10.12 -11.01 5.56
N PHE A 401 -10.55 -11.76 4.55
CA PHE A 401 -10.28 -11.46 3.15
C PHE A 401 -11.49 -10.79 2.54
N TYR A 402 -11.36 -9.53 2.18
CA TYR A 402 -12.42 -8.72 1.58
C TYR A 402 -12.23 -8.57 0.06
N ILE A 403 -13.35 -8.61 -0.66
CA ILE A 403 -13.49 -8.22 -2.06
C ILE A 403 -14.57 -7.14 -2.10
N MET A 404 -14.16 -5.89 -2.33
CA MET A 404 -15.00 -4.69 -2.27
C MET A 404 -15.06 -4.01 -3.64
N ASP A 405 -16.09 -3.20 -3.88
CA ASP A 405 -16.07 -2.25 -5.01
C ASP A 405 -15.10 -1.10 -4.66
N PRO A 406 -14.02 -0.87 -5.44
CA PRO A 406 -13.08 0.20 -5.14
C PRO A 406 -13.71 1.59 -5.23
N ASN A 407 -14.82 1.77 -5.97
CA ASN A 407 -15.40 3.09 -6.26
C ASN A 407 -16.19 3.65 -5.08
N ASN A 408 -16.92 2.81 -4.34
CA ASN A 408 -17.71 3.23 -3.19
C ASN A 408 -17.36 2.50 -1.89
N GLY A 409 -16.46 1.51 -1.92
CA GLY A 409 -16.06 0.70 -0.78
C GLY A 409 -17.11 -0.31 -0.31
N GLY A 410 -18.20 -0.47 -1.06
CA GLY A 410 -19.33 -1.32 -0.70
C GLY A 410 -19.14 -2.75 -1.17
N ARG A 411 -20.24 -3.51 -1.07
CA ARG A 411 -20.34 -4.84 -1.68
C ARG A 411 -20.47 -4.76 -3.21
N ILE A 412 -20.16 -5.88 -3.87
CA ILE A 412 -20.41 -6.08 -5.30
C ILE A 412 -21.66 -6.97 -5.44
N ASP A 413 -22.65 -6.50 -6.21
CA ASP A 413 -23.96 -7.16 -6.36
C ASP A 413 -23.99 -8.25 -7.46
N ILE A 414 -22.82 -8.66 -7.95
CA ILE A 414 -22.63 -9.80 -8.86
C ILE A 414 -21.74 -10.86 -8.21
N PRO A 415 -21.79 -12.13 -8.63
CA PRO A 415 -20.93 -13.18 -8.09
C PRO A 415 -19.44 -12.83 -8.21
N THR A 416 -18.71 -12.87 -7.08
CA THR A 416 -17.26 -12.57 -7.05
C THR A 416 -16.40 -13.67 -6.45
N ILE A 417 -16.98 -14.55 -5.63
CA ILE A 417 -16.29 -15.61 -4.90
C ILE A 417 -17.12 -16.89 -4.99
N ASP A 418 -16.47 -18.01 -5.28
CA ASP A 418 -17.06 -19.34 -5.19
C ASP A 418 -17.22 -19.71 -3.71
N ILE A 419 -18.45 -19.70 -3.20
CA ILE A 419 -18.77 -20.01 -1.79
C ILE A 419 -19.34 -21.41 -1.62
N ASN A 420 -19.81 -22.03 -2.70
CA ASN A 420 -20.40 -23.36 -2.67
C ASN A 420 -19.37 -24.47 -2.99
N GLY A 421 -18.18 -24.11 -3.49
CA GLY A 421 -17.04 -24.97 -3.75
C GLY A 421 -17.18 -25.82 -5.02
N ASP A 422 -18.03 -25.43 -5.96
CA ASP A 422 -18.27 -26.19 -7.20
C ASP A 422 -17.26 -25.86 -8.33
N GLY A 423 -16.36 -24.89 -8.09
CA GLY A 423 -15.34 -24.44 -9.02
C GLY A 423 -15.86 -23.49 -10.10
N LYS A 424 -17.06 -22.92 -9.92
CA LYS A 424 -17.63 -21.84 -10.72
C LYS A 424 -17.96 -20.66 -9.81
N VAL A 425 -18.03 -19.49 -10.44
CA VAL A 425 -18.48 -18.26 -9.77
C VAL A 425 -19.70 -17.79 -10.53
N ASP A 426 -20.89 -18.09 -10.01
CA ASP A 426 -22.19 -17.85 -10.64
C ASP A 426 -23.28 -17.45 -9.63
N ASP A 427 -24.54 -17.32 -10.07
CA ASP A 427 -25.62 -16.81 -9.24
C ASP A 427 -25.91 -17.68 -7.99
N ASP A 428 -25.48 -18.95 -7.99
CA ASP A 428 -25.57 -19.84 -6.82
C ASP A 428 -24.56 -19.47 -5.71
N ASP A 429 -23.66 -18.51 -5.97
CA ASP A 429 -22.71 -17.95 -5.00
C ASP A 429 -23.20 -16.67 -4.33
N LEU A 430 -24.40 -16.20 -4.67
CA LEU A 430 -25.01 -15.06 -4.00
C LEU A 430 -25.74 -15.49 -2.73
N ILE A 431 -25.69 -14.64 -1.71
CA ILE A 431 -26.43 -14.83 -0.47
C ILE A 431 -27.60 -13.87 -0.37
N GLN A 432 -28.74 -14.34 0.15
CA GLN A 432 -29.88 -13.48 0.41
C GLN A 432 -29.59 -12.62 1.65
N ILE A 433 -29.47 -11.30 1.46
CA ILE A 433 -29.11 -10.36 2.53
C ILE A 433 -30.30 -9.60 3.12
N GLY A 434 -31.47 -9.68 2.46
CA GLY A 434 -32.68 -8.99 2.91
C GLY A 434 -33.81 -9.06 1.89
N THR A 435 -34.74 -8.12 1.99
CA THR A 435 -35.81 -7.88 1.01
C THR A 435 -35.92 -6.39 0.71
N ASP A 436 -36.30 -6.03 -0.52
CA ASP A 436 -36.61 -4.65 -0.89
C ASP A 436 -37.96 -4.18 -0.30
N GLU A 437 -38.36 -2.94 -0.60
CA GLU A 437 -39.62 -2.34 -0.11
C GLU A 437 -40.87 -3.09 -0.62
N GLU A 438 -40.74 -3.85 -1.70
CA GLU A 438 -41.79 -4.62 -2.36
C GLU A 438 -41.81 -6.09 -1.87
N GLY A 439 -40.86 -6.47 -1.03
CA GLY A 439 -40.72 -7.81 -0.45
C GLY A 439 -39.94 -8.79 -1.31
N ASN A 440 -39.31 -8.35 -2.41
CA ASN A 440 -38.46 -9.22 -3.23
C ASN A 440 -37.12 -9.46 -2.52
N PRO A 441 -36.56 -10.68 -2.58
CA PRO A 441 -35.27 -10.98 -1.97
C PRO A 441 -34.13 -10.21 -2.65
N ILE A 442 -33.26 -9.62 -1.83
CA ILE A 442 -32.01 -9.00 -2.29
C ILE A 442 -30.89 -10.01 -2.13
N TYR A 443 -30.21 -10.29 -3.24
CA TYR A 443 -29.06 -11.17 -3.30
C TYR A 443 -27.79 -10.36 -3.55
N ALA A 444 -26.71 -10.72 -2.87
CA ALA A 444 -25.41 -10.11 -3.11
C ALA A 444 -24.28 -11.09 -2.83
N SER A 445 -23.11 -10.83 -3.42
CA SER A 445 -21.91 -11.59 -3.11
C SER A 445 -21.40 -11.20 -1.72
N PRO A 446 -20.94 -12.16 -0.89
CA PRO A 446 -20.32 -11.81 0.37
C PRO A 446 -19.05 -10.99 0.15
N THR A 447 -18.93 -9.90 0.91
CA THR A 447 -17.83 -8.95 0.80
C THR A 447 -16.58 -9.39 1.54
N GLY A 448 -16.72 -10.13 2.65
CA GLY A 448 -15.60 -10.57 3.47
C GLY A 448 -15.74 -12.01 3.95
N LYS A 449 -14.67 -12.79 3.88
CA LYS A 449 -14.58 -14.16 4.42
C LYS A 449 -13.63 -14.20 5.62
N LEU A 450 -14.09 -14.74 6.74
CA LEU A 450 -13.25 -14.99 7.92
C LEU A 450 -12.28 -16.15 7.64
N ASN A 451 -11.04 -15.99 8.05
CA ASN A 451 -9.98 -16.99 7.99
C ASN A 451 -9.28 -17.06 9.35
N ILE A 452 -8.81 -18.25 9.71
CA ILE A 452 -8.06 -18.48 10.95
C ILE A 452 -6.61 -18.08 10.72
N GLY A 453 -6.00 -17.41 11.70
CA GLY A 453 -4.62 -16.94 11.60
C GLY A 453 -4.47 -15.65 10.80
N MET A 454 -3.24 -15.16 10.75
CA MET A 454 -2.87 -13.97 9.99
C MET A 454 -2.63 -14.36 8.53
N LEU A 455 -3.44 -13.83 7.61
CA LEU A 455 -3.23 -14.00 6.18
C LEU A 455 -2.03 -13.17 5.69
N HIS A 456 -1.25 -13.75 4.79
CA HIS A 456 -0.18 -13.08 4.07
C HIS A 456 -0.61 -12.67 2.66
N ALA A 457 0.18 -11.78 2.04
CA ALA A 457 -0.14 -11.15 0.78
C ALA A 457 -0.58 -12.17 -0.29
N PRO A 458 -1.72 -11.95 -0.97
CA PRO A 458 -2.28 -12.90 -1.92
C PRO A 458 -1.41 -13.02 -3.17
N LYS A 459 -1.45 -14.20 -3.78
CA LYS A 459 -0.94 -14.45 -5.14
C LYS A 459 -2.11 -14.83 -6.05
N PHE A 460 -2.30 -14.03 -7.09
CA PHE A 460 -3.34 -14.22 -8.08
C PHE A 460 -2.81 -15.14 -9.19
N ILE A 461 -3.54 -16.22 -9.47
CA ILE A 461 -3.23 -17.17 -10.52
C ILE A 461 -4.43 -17.28 -11.45
N LYS A 462 -4.25 -16.89 -12.70
CA LYS A 462 -5.25 -17.09 -13.74
C LYS A 462 -5.31 -18.57 -14.13
N ILE A 463 -6.50 -19.17 -14.01
CA ILE A 463 -6.73 -20.58 -14.38
C ILE A 463 -7.42 -20.67 -15.74
N ARG A 464 -8.48 -19.89 -15.94
CA ARG A 464 -9.26 -19.78 -17.20
C ARG A 464 -9.97 -18.44 -17.24
N ASP A 465 -10.53 -18.06 -18.39
CA ASP A 465 -11.05 -16.70 -18.61
C ASP A 465 -12.07 -16.20 -17.56
N ASN A 466 -12.86 -17.10 -16.97
CA ASN A 466 -13.87 -16.75 -15.97
C ASN A 466 -13.52 -17.22 -14.54
N LEU A 467 -12.30 -17.72 -14.29
CA LEU A 467 -11.90 -18.21 -12.96
C LEU A 467 -10.42 -17.92 -12.70
N ASP A 468 -10.20 -17.14 -11.66
CA ASP A 468 -8.89 -16.91 -11.06
C ASP A 468 -8.84 -17.54 -9.66
N LYS A 469 -7.63 -17.94 -9.24
CA LYS A 469 -7.37 -18.42 -7.88
C LYS A 469 -6.55 -17.40 -7.13
N VAL A 470 -6.99 -17.06 -5.93
CA VAL A 470 -6.24 -16.29 -4.95
C VAL A 470 -5.65 -17.26 -3.95
N ILE A 471 -4.32 -17.40 -3.97
CA ILE A 471 -3.59 -18.27 -3.05
C ILE A 471 -2.95 -17.40 -1.98
N MET A 472 -3.22 -17.72 -0.72
CA MET A 472 -2.65 -17.06 0.45
C MET A 472 -1.97 -18.11 1.33
N SER A 473 -1.02 -17.69 2.15
CA SER A 473 -0.51 -18.48 3.26
C SER A 473 -0.94 -17.82 4.57
N ASP A 474 -1.14 -18.59 5.62
CA ASP A 474 -1.41 -18.05 6.95
C ASP A 474 -0.33 -18.40 7.98
N SER A 475 -0.45 -17.79 9.16
CA SER A 475 0.46 -18.00 10.29
C SER A 475 0.34 -19.38 10.96
N SER A 476 -0.67 -20.19 10.61
CA SER A 476 -0.82 -21.56 11.09
C SER A 476 -0.12 -22.59 10.18
N GLY A 477 0.29 -22.17 8.98
CA GLY A 477 0.94 -23.00 7.97
C GLY A 477 -0.03 -23.56 6.93
N ASP A 478 -1.30 -23.17 6.97
CA ASP A 478 -2.29 -23.53 5.96
C ASP A 478 -2.16 -22.60 4.74
N ILE A 479 -2.73 -23.05 3.61
CA ILE A 479 -2.71 -22.34 2.33
C ILE A 479 -4.16 -22.12 1.87
N PRO A 480 -4.84 -21.07 2.38
CA PRO A 480 -6.17 -20.71 1.91
C PRO A 480 -6.16 -20.42 0.42
N VAL A 481 -7.11 -21.03 -0.31
CA VAL A 481 -7.35 -20.78 -1.73
C VAL A 481 -8.77 -20.26 -1.87
N VAL A 482 -8.91 -19.14 -2.56
CA VAL A 482 -10.21 -18.55 -2.89
C VAL A 482 -10.36 -18.51 -4.39
N ASP A 483 -11.43 -19.10 -4.88
CA ASP A 483 -11.80 -19.10 -6.28
C ASP A 483 -12.67 -17.86 -6.54
N ILE A 484 -12.24 -17.02 -7.49
CA ILE A 484 -12.87 -15.72 -7.79
C ILE A 484 -13.18 -15.60 -9.28
N THR A 485 -14.06 -14.66 -9.63
CA THR A 485 -14.33 -14.32 -11.03
C THR A 485 -13.02 -13.93 -11.73
N GLY A 486 -12.74 -14.62 -12.84
CA GLY A 486 -11.50 -14.42 -13.60
C GLY A 486 -11.41 -13.02 -14.21
N GLU A 487 -10.19 -12.52 -14.35
CA GLU A 487 -9.97 -11.23 -15.01
C GLU A 487 -10.32 -11.27 -16.50
N SER A 488 -11.01 -10.22 -16.96
CA SER A 488 -11.22 -9.97 -18.39
C SER A 488 -9.89 -9.78 -19.11
N LEU A 489 -9.68 -10.49 -20.24
CA LEU A 489 -8.51 -10.26 -21.10
C LEU A 489 -8.68 -8.94 -21.86
N GLY A 490 -8.09 -7.87 -21.35
CA GLY A 490 -8.03 -6.57 -22.02
C GLY A 490 -7.63 -5.45 -21.07
N MET A 491 -6.52 -4.78 -21.37
CA MET A 491 -5.84 -3.74 -20.57
C MET A 491 -5.09 -4.23 -19.33
N TYR A 492 -3.78 -4.43 -19.54
CA TYR A 492 -2.80 -4.48 -18.47
C TYR A 492 -2.81 -3.16 -17.69
N TYR A 493 -3.12 -3.20 -16.40
CA TYR A 493 -2.63 -2.21 -15.44
C TYR A 493 -1.55 -2.87 -14.58
N TRP A 494 -0.42 -2.19 -14.49
CA TRP A 494 0.77 -2.46 -13.68
C TRP A 494 1.55 -3.76 -13.98
N ILE A 495 2.62 -3.59 -14.76
CA ILE A 495 3.69 -4.59 -14.89
C ILE A 495 4.66 -4.41 -13.71
N GLU A 496 4.55 -5.26 -12.69
CA GLU A 496 5.75 -5.77 -12.02
C GLU A 496 6.31 -6.89 -12.91
N ARG A 497 7.33 -6.58 -13.73
CA ARG A 497 8.21 -7.56 -14.36
C ARG A 497 9.65 -7.12 -14.27
#